data_AF-A0A916H6U0-F1
#
_entry.id   AF-A0A916H6U0-F1
#
_cell.length_a   1.000
_cell.length_b   1.000
_cell.length_c   1.000
_cell.angle_alpha   90.00
_cell.angle_beta   90.00
_cell.angle_gamma   90.00
#
_symmetry.space_group_name_H-M   'P 1'
#
loop_
_entity.id
_entity.type
_entity.pdbx_description
1 polymer ?
#
loop_
_entity_poly.entity_id
_entity_poly.type
_entity_poly.pdbx_seq_one_letter_code
_entity_poly.pdbx_strand_id
1 'polypeptide(L)'
;VSKPDPHAYECILDIIGARGDECVLIEDNARNLRPARALGMTTILVDNSECQEVDYCVRDILAVKGAIEQAMAGQRDGETAG
;
A
#
# COMPACT_ATOMS: atom_id res chain seq x y z
N VAL A 1 16.54 -6.33 10.60
CA VAL A 1 15.80 -5.05 10.52
C VAL A 1 14.31 -5.36 10.46
N SER A 2 13.44 -4.50 11.00
CA SER A 2 11.98 -4.75 11.05
C SER A 2 11.21 -3.46 10.81
N LYS A 3 9.92 -3.58 10.43
CA LYS A 3 9.00 -2.46 10.33
C LYS A 3 9.00 -1.61 11.62
N PRO A 4 8.89 -0.27 11.56
CA PRO A 4 8.72 0.55 10.37
C PRO A 4 10.05 1.09 9.79
N ASP A 5 11.18 0.44 10.05
CA ASP A 5 12.45 0.83 9.45
C ASP A 5 12.36 0.71 7.90
N PRO A 6 12.59 1.79 7.12
CA PRO A 6 12.50 1.76 5.67
C PRO A 6 13.30 0.63 5.00
N HIS A 7 14.43 0.26 5.59
CA HIS A 7 15.29 -0.78 5.02
C HIS A 7 14.63 -2.16 5.02
N ALA A 8 13.67 -2.42 5.91
CA ALA A 8 12.88 -3.65 5.85
C ALA A 8 12.01 -3.74 4.57
N TYR A 9 11.56 -2.59 4.06
CA TYR A 9 10.69 -2.50 2.88
C TYR A 9 11.50 -2.52 1.58
N GLU A 10 12.66 -1.85 1.58
CA GLU A 10 13.65 -1.99 0.50
C GLU A 10 14.06 -3.46 0.32
N CYS A 11 14.40 -4.13 1.44
CA CYS A 11 14.76 -5.54 1.41
C CYS A 11 13.67 -6.43 0.81
N ILE A 12 12.39 -6.21 1.16
CA ILE A 12 11.32 -7.07 0.61
C ILE A 12 11.11 -6.80 -0.89
N LEU A 13 11.18 -5.54 -1.33
CA LEU A 13 11.12 -5.18 -2.76
C LEU A 13 12.24 -5.85 -3.56
N ASP A 14 13.46 -5.83 -3.03
CA ASP A 14 14.61 -6.50 -3.64
C ASP A 14 14.43 -8.02 -3.70
N ILE A 15 13.93 -8.64 -2.62
CA ILE A 15 13.69 -10.09 -2.54
C ILE A 15 12.65 -10.55 -3.56
N ILE A 16 11.57 -9.79 -3.74
CA ILE A 16 10.50 -10.13 -4.68
C ILE A 16 10.77 -9.63 -6.10
N GLY A 17 11.78 -8.78 -6.29
CA GLY A 17 12.14 -8.21 -7.59
C GLY A 17 11.09 -7.27 -8.17
N ALA A 18 10.44 -6.47 -7.33
CA ALA A 18 9.38 -5.54 -7.74
C ALA A 18 9.72 -4.10 -7.35
N ARG A 19 9.13 -3.13 -8.07
CA ARG A 19 9.12 -1.72 -7.67
C ARG A 19 7.99 -1.46 -6.68
N GLY A 20 8.08 -0.36 -5.94
CA GLY A 20 7.03 0.04 -5.01
C GLY A 20 5.67 0.23 -5.70
N ASP A 21 5.63 0.89 -6.84
CA ASP A 21 4.41 1.16 -7.63
C ASP A 21 3.73 -0.11 -8.19
N GLU A 22 4.40 -1.27 -8.13
CA GLU A 22 3.87 -2.57 -8.51
C GLU A 22 3.29 -3.34 -7.30
N CYS A 23 3.41 -2.79 -6.09
CA CYS A 23 3.10 -3.47 -4.84
C CYS A 23 1.96 -2.78 -4.07
N VAL A 24 1.20 -3.62 -3.36
CA VAL A 24 0.22 -3.19 -2.35
C VAL A 24 0.67 -3.71 -1.00
N LEU A 25 0.77 -2.84 0.01
CA LEU A 25 0.96 -3.25 1.40
C LEU A 25 -0.35 -3.12 2.17
N ILE A 26 -0.76 -4.23 2.79
CA ILE A 26 -1.95 -4.35 3.63
C ILE A 26 -1.50 -4.57 5.07
N GLU A 27 -1.90 -3.70 6.00
CA GLU A 27 -1.50 -3.74 7.42
C GLU A 27 -2.63 -3.19 8.30
N ASP A 28 -2.64 -3.58 9.58
CA ASP A 28 -3.56 -3.06 10.60
C ASP A 28 -2.98 -1.86 11.36
N ASN A 29 -1.69 -1.55 11.17
CA ASN A 29 -1.03 -0.43 11.82
C ASN A 29 -0.53 0.62 10.82
N ALA A 30 -1.14 1.81 10.83
CA ALA A 30 -0.77 2.93 9.97
C ALA A 30 0.73 3.31 10.05
N ARG A 31 1.37 3.13 11.21
CA ARG A 31 2.83 3.38 11.37
C ARG A 31 3.67 2.51 10.43
N ASN A 32 3.22 1.29 10.15
CA ASN A 32 3.90 0.36 9.26
C ASN A 32 3.61 0.63 7.77
N LEU A 33 2.61 1.46 7.46
CA LEU A 33 2.26 1.80 6.07
C LEU A 33 3.03 3.03 5.56
N ARG A 34 3.42 3.95 6.45
CA ARG A 34 4.15 5.18 6.07
C ARG A 34 5.41 4.94 5.23
N PRO A 35 6.33 4.02 5.60
CA PRO A 35 7.53 3.78 4.80
C PRO A 35 7.21 3.15 3.44
N ALA A 36 6.21 2.28 3.38
CA ALA A 36 5.75 1.65 2.15
C ALA A 36 5.21 2.69 1.15
N ARG A 37 4.38 3.62 1.65
CA ARG A 37 3.88 4.74 0.85
C ARG A 37 5.03 5.60 0.30
N ALA A 38 6.02 5.90 1.14
CA ALA A 38 7.19 6.69 0.73
C ALA A 38 8.03 6.01 -0.37
N LEU A 39 7.97 4.67 -0.46
CA LEU A 39 8.62 3.87 -1.50
C LEU A 39 7.71 3.66 -2.74
N GLY A 40 6.51 4.23 -2.76
CA GLY A 40 5.59 4.16 -3.90
C GLY A 40 4.59 3.00 -3.85
N MET A 41 4.57 2.19 -2.79
CA MET A 41 3.54 1.15 -2.62
C MET A 41 2.16 1.75 -2.40
N THR A 42 1.14 1.13 -2.98
CA THR A 42 -0.24 1.40 -2.57
C THR A 42 -0.46 0.86 -1.16
N THR A 43 -1.05 1.66 -0.28
CA THR A 43 -1.23 1.31 1.13
C THR A 43 -2.69 1.11 1.50
N ILE A 44 -2.99 -0.04 2.14
CA ILE A 44 -4.34 -0.37 2.62
C ILE A 44 -4.28 -0.62 4.13
N LEU A 45 -4.93 0.25 4.90
CA LEU A 45 -5.12 0.06 6.33
C LEU A 45 -6.36 -0.83 6.57
N VAL A 46 -6.17 -1.92 7.33
CA VAL A 46 -7.26 -2.78 7.80
C VAL A 46 -7.54 -2.46 9.26
N ASP A 47 -8.36 -1.44 9.49
CA ASP A 47 -8.77 -1.04 10.84
C ASP A 47 -10.08 -0.23 10.77
N ASN A 48 -10.78 -0.13 11.90
CA ASN A 48 -11.92 0.77 12.08
C ASN A 48 -11.50 2.18 12.56
N SER A 49 -10.20 2.49 12.53
CA SER A 49 -9.61 3.74 13.03
C SER A 49 -9.25 4.73 11.91
N GLU A 50 -8.48 5.77 12.23
CA GLU A 50 -8.23 6.91 11.33
C GLU A 50 -7.42 6.53 10.08
N CYS A 51 -8.01 6.76 8.92
CA CYS A 51 -7.43 6.51 7.60
C CYS A 51 -6.50 7.64 7.11
N GLN A 52 -5.85 8.36 8.03
CA GLN A 52 -4.93 9.43 7.64
C GLN A 52 -3.65 8.84 7.08
N GLU A 53 -3.10 9.45 6.03
CA GLU A 53 -1.78 9.14 5.45
C GLU A 53 -1.66 7.74 4.79
N VAL A 54 -2.78 7.08 4.51
CA VAL A 54 -2.86 5.82 3.72
C VAL A 54 -3.71 6.04 2.46
N ASP A 55 -3.57 5.20 1.43
CA ASP A 55 -4.36 5.34 0.19
C ASP A 55 -5.79 4.86 0.38
N TYR A 56 -5.94 3.70 1.01
CA TYR A 56 -7.22 3.07 1.25
C TYR A 56 -7.31 2.57 2.69
N CYS A 57 -8.55 2.43 3.13
CA CYS A 57 -8.87 2.05 4.48
C CYS A 57 -10.12 1.19 4.45
N VAL A 58 -10.04 0.02 5.06
CA VAL A 58 -11.10 -0.97 5.05
C VAL A 58 -11.30 -1.50 6.46
N ARG A 59 -12.55 -1.83 6.79
CA ARG A 59 -12.92 -2.29 8.13
C ARG A 59 -12.35 -3.67 8.47
N ASP A 60 -12.19 -4.52 7.46
CA ASP A 60 -11.73 -5.90 7.62
C ASP A 60 -11.07 -6.39 6.32
N ILE A 61 -10.43 -7.56 6.43
CA ILE A 61 -9.71 -8.19 5.32
C ILE A 61 -10.63 -8.56 4.15
N LEU A 62 -11.93 -8.78 4.38
CA LEU A 62 -12.87 -9.18 3.33
C LEU A 62 -13.14 -8.03 2.36
N ALA A 63 -13.01 -6.79 2.83
CA ALA A 63 -13.17 -5.59 2.03
C ALA A 63 -11.93 -5.20 1.20
N VAL A 64 -10.76 -5.83 1.43
CA VAL A 64 -9.51 -5.50 0.72
C VAL A 64 -9.62 -5.65 -0.79
N LYS A 65 -10.32 -6.68 -1.29
CA LYS A 65 -10.51 -6.90 -2.73
C LYS A 65 -11.07 -5.66 -3.42
N GLY A 66 -12.09 -5.05 -2.83
CA GLY A 66 -12.73 -3.86 -3.39
C GLY A 66 -11.79 -2.65 -3.43
N ALA A 67 -10.91 -2.50 -2.43
CA ALA A 67 -9.89 -1.45 -2.41
C ALA A 67 -8.82 -1.67 -3.50
N ILE A 68 -8.37 -2.92 -3.72
CA ILE A 68 -7.43 -3.25 -4.80
C ILE A 68 -8.06 -2.96 -6.17
N GLU A 69 -9.31 -3.36 -6.37
CA GLU A 69 -10.03 -3.10 -7.63
C GLU A 69 -10.15 -1.59 -7.92
N GLN A 70 -10.36 -0.77 -6.90
CA GLN A 70 -10.38 0.69 -7.01
C GLN A 70 -9.00 1.27 -7.35
N ALA A 71 -7.93 0.79 -6.70
CA ALA A 71 -6.57 1.21 -7.00
C ALA A 71 -6.20 0.95 -8.46
N MET A 72 -6.50 -0.25 -8.96
CA MET A 72 -6.26 -0.62 -10.35
C MET A 72 -7.14 0.13 -11.35
N ALA A 73 -8.33 0.57 -10.96
CA ALA A 73 -9.18 1.41 -11.80
C ALA A 73 -8.57 2.81 -11.97
N GLY A 74 -8.13 3.43 -10.87
CA GLY A 74 -7.54 4.79 -10.89
C GLY A 74 -6.23 4.89 -11.67
N GLN A 75 -5.43 3.82 -11.73
CA GLN A 75 -4.19 3.77 -12.52
C GLN A 75 -4.46 3.83 -14.04
N ARG A 76 -5.58 3.27 -14.51
CA ARG A 76 -5.95 3.25 -15.94
C ARG A 76 -6.35 4.63 -16.47
N ASP A 77 -6.93 5.46 -15.63
CA ASP A 77 -7.35 6.81 -16.03
C ASP A 77 -6.16 7.77 -16.21
N GLY A 78 -5.02 7.49 -15.54
CA GLY A 78 -3.80 8.28 -15.65
C GLY A 78 -2.94 8.00 -16.89
N GLU A 79 -3.14 6.86 -17.56
CA GLU A 79 -2.27 6.40 -18.66
C GLU A 79 -2.75 6.88 -20.05
N THR A 80 -3.93 7.51 -20.13
CA THR A 80 -4.49 8.03 -21.40
C THR A 80 -4.01 9.47 -21.74
N ALA A 81 -3.12 10.05 -20.94
CA ALA A 81 -2.68 11.45 -21.08
C ALA A 81 -1.21 11.61 -21.56
N GLY A 82 -0.59 10.56 -22.10
CA GLY A 82 0.79 10.55 -22.61
C GLY A 82 0.91 10.46 -24.13
#